data_AF-A8T0E6-F1
#
_entry.id   AF-A8T0E6-F1
#
_cell.length_a   1.000
_cell.length_b   1.000
_cell.length_c   1.000
_cell.angle_alpha   90.00
_cell.angle_beta   90.00
_cell.angle_gamma   90.00
#
_symmetry.space_group_name_H-M   'P 1'
#
loop_
_entity.id
_entity.type
_entity.pdbx_description
1 polymer ?
#
loop_
_entity_poly.entity_id
_entity_poly.type
_entity_poly.pdbx_seq_one_letter_code
_entity_poly.pdbx_strand_id
1 'polypeptide(L)'
;MWQFCGDIEYTCENCGDSDLIPISDFNNDCIGGSERGMGEECIYELSYEFDCCECNSPISLKYEVSEYPVEFLNFVLNKSTGAETSGEPDIEYLREIYSAEDLLLFYENIQELIAALRSSPELMREITPREFEEVVSEIFRSKGYEVDLTQRTADGGKDVIAIHTDSLGIQSKYFIECKRYAENKKVGVALVRALQGVKNTKDGPNKTILVTTSTFTKGAKNFVEHEASSKWDVTLADYNTLVDWLSDYKQS
;
A
#
# COMPACT_ATOMS: atom_id res chain seq x y z
N MET A 1 8.15 -1.62 -3.54
CA MET A 1 9.45 -1.11 -4.05
C MET A 1 9.57 0.36 -3.65
N TRP A 2 10.77 0.90 -3.42
CA TRP A 2 10.98 2.34 -3.20
C TRP A 2 12.06 2.85 -4.17
N GLN A 3 12.07 4.15 -4.44
CA GLN A 3 13.10 4.81 -5.24
C GLN A 3 13.51 6.13 -4.60
N PHE A 4 14.69 6.63 -4.93
CA PHE A 4 15.04 8.00 -4.61
C PHE A 4 14.23 8.96 -5.49
N CYS A 5 13.73 10.03 -4.88
CA CYS A 5 12.96 11.08 -5.53
C CYS A 5 13.46 12.45 -5.08
N GLY A 6 12.82 13.50 -5.59
CA GLY A 6 13.18 14.89 -5.35
C GLY A 6 13.83 15.53 -6.56
N ASP A 7 14.01 16.83 -6.46
CA ASP A 7 14.58 17.68 -7.50
C ASP A 7 15.78 18.42 -6.93
N ILE A 8 16.89 18.42 -7.67
CA ILE A 8 18.09 19.17 -7.33
C ILE A 8 18.18 20.37 -8.25
N GLU A 9 18.01 21.55 -7.68
CA GLU A 9 18.33 22.80 -8.36
C GLU A 9 19.83 23.04 -8.23
N TYR A 10 20.52 23.30 -9.34
CA TYR A 10 21.93 23.67 -9.32
C TYR A 10 22.10 25.10 -9.82
N THR A 11 23.15 25.78 -9.35
CA THR A 11 23.63 27.05 -9.88
C THR A 11 25.12 26.92 -10.14
N CYS A 12 25.53 27.03 -11.40
CA CYS A 12 26.92 26.92 -11.81
C CYS A 12 27.77 28.00 -11.13
N GLU A 13 28.82 27.58 -10.42
CA GLU A 13 29.71 28.51 -9.70
C GLU A 13 30.47 29.47 -10.63
N ASN A 14 30.63 29.10 -11.91
CA ASN A 14 31.42 29.88 -12.87
C ASN A 14 30.61 30.95 -13.62
N CYS A 15 29.39 30.65 -14.05
CA CYS A 15 28.58 31.58 -14.87
C CYS A 15 27.22 31.93 -14.26
N GLY A 16 26.81 31.28 -13.16
CA GLY A 16 25.53 31.50 -12.50
C GLY A 16 24.32 30.91 -13.24
N ASP A 17 24.54 30.17 -14.33
CA ASP A 17 23.48 29.41 -15.00
C ASP A 17 22.89 28.37 -14.06
N SER A 18 21.57 28.22 -14.07
CA SER A 18 20.84 27.40 -13.11
C SER A 18 19.76 26.60 -13.80
N ASP A 19 19.62 25.34 -13.41
CA ASP A 19 18.55 24.46 -13.87
C ASP A 19 18.19 23.45 -12.79
N LEU A 20 17.16 22.66 -13.04
CA LEU A 20 16.62 21.65 -12.14
C LEU A 20 16.83 20.26 -12.74
N ILE A 21 17.42 19.36 -11.96
CA ILE A 21 17.69 17.98 -12.34
C ILE A 21 16.92 17.05 -11.39
N PRO A 22 15.98 16.24 -11.89
CA PRO A 22 15.26 15.29 -11.05
C PRO A 22 16.20 14.17 -10.60
N ILE A 23 16.05 13.71 -9.35
CA ILE A 23 16.85 12.62 -8.78
C ILE A 23 16.68 11.31 -9.57
N SER A 24 15.58 11.14 -10.32
CA SER A 24 15.37 10.01 -11.23
C SER A 24 16.45 9.86 -12.30
N ASP A 25 17.18 10.94 -12.62
CA ASP A 25 18.21 10.95 -13.65
C ASP A 25 19.61 10.63 -13.10
N PHE A 26 19.77 10.57 -11.77
CA PHE A 26 21.04 10.26 -11.12
C PHE A 26 21.35 8.76 -11.21
N ASN A 27 22.63 8.42 -11.37
CA ASN A 27 23.10 7.06 -11.16
C ASN A 27 23.01 6.71 -9.67
N ASN A 28 22.54 5.50 -9.34
CA ASN A 28 22.37 5.03 -7.97
C ASN A 28 23.20 3.77 -7.73
N ASP A 29 24.24 3.89 -6.91
CA ASP A 29 25.12 2.79 -6.53
C ASP A 29 25.04 2.51 -5.03
N CYS A 30 24.78 1.26 -4.64
CA CYS A 30 24.91 0.83 -3.25
C CYS A 30 26.41 0.64 -2.92
N ILE A 31 26.96 1.55 -2.12
CA ILE A 31 28.39 1.63 -1.82
C ILE A 31 28.77 0.98 -0.48
N GLY A 32 27.80 0.62 0.35
CA GLY A 32 28.08 -0.05 1.61
C GLY A 32 26.86 -0.26 2.49
N GLY A 33 27.12 -0.82 3.67
CA GLY A 33 26.08 -1.13 4.64
C GLY A 33 26.58 -2.06 5.73
N SER A 34 25.92 -2.06 6.88
CA SER A 34 26.22 -2.97 7.98
C SER A 34 25.02 -3.20 8.87
N GLU A 35 24.97 -4.34 9.57
CA GLU A 35 23.94 -4.56 10.58
C GLU A 35 24.26 -3.75 11.84
N ARG A 36 23.27 -2.99 12.31
CA ARG A 36 23.33 -2.16 13.52
C ARG A 36 22.13 -2.50 14.41
N GLY A 37 22.06 -1.88 15.60
CA GLY A 37 21.11 -2.27 16.65
C GLY A 37 19.61 -2.20 16.28
N MET A 38 19.22 -1.42 15.26
CA MET A 38 17.84 -1.27 14.80
C MET A 38 17.57 -1.98 13.46
N GLY A 39 18.54 -2.71 12.90
CA GLY A 39 18.43 -3.40 11.62
C GLY A 39 19.64 -3.16 10.71
N GLU A 40 19.52 -3.57 9.45
CA GLU A 40 20.52 -3.29 8.43
C GLU A 40 20.57 -1.79 8.11
N GLU A 41 21.77 -1.30 7.82
CA GLU A 41 22.05 0.01 7.26
C GLU A 41 22.52 -0.19 5.82
N CYS A 42 22.03 0.64 4.90
CA CYS A 42 22.51 0.72 3.52
C CYS A 42 22.96 2.14 3.22
N ILE A 43 24.03 2.28 2.44
CA ILE A 43 24.60 3.56 2.01
C ILE A 43 24.67 3.56 0.49
N TYR A 44 24.13 4.61 -0.11
CA TYR A 44 24.04 4.80 -1.54
C TYR A 44 24.80 6.05 -1.96
N GLU A 45 25.39 6.02 -3.16
CA GLU A 45 25.90 7.18 -3.86
C GLU A 45 24.98 7.50 -5.02
N LEU A 46 24.40 8.71 -5.00
CA LEU A 46 23.67 9.29 -6.12
C LEU A 46 24.59 10.24 -6.85
N SER A 47 24.79 10.05 -8.16
CA SER A 47 25.70 10.89 -8.95
C SER A 47 25.17 11.27 -10.34
N TYR A 48 25.43 12.52 -10.73
CA TYR A 48 25.11 13.06 -12.06
C TYR A 48 26.23 14.03 -12.49
N GLU A 49 26.88 13.74 -13.62
CA GLU A 49 28.02 14.50 -14.14
C GLU A 49 27.72 15.09 -15.52
N PHE A 50 27.99 16.38 -15.72
CA PHE A 50 27.72 17.08 -16.97
C PHE A 50 28.58 18.36 -17.09
N ASP A 51 28.62 18.94 -18.29
CA ASP A 51 29.20 20.26 -18.51
C ASP A 51 28.10 21.32 -18.55
N CYS A 52 28.31 22.47 -17.90
CA CYS A 52 27.37 23.59 -17.92
C CYS A 52 27.06 24.04 -19.36
N CYS A 53 25.79 24.17 -19.70
CA CYS A 53 25.31 24.53 -21.04
C CYS A 53 25.83 25.89 -21.54
N GLU A 54 26.03 26.85 -20.63
CA GLU A 54 26.45 28.22 -20.98
C GLU A 54 27.97 28.39 -21.04
N CYS A 55 28.72 27.81 -20.10
CA CYS A 55 30.16 28.06 -19.97
C CYS A 55 31.06 26.84 -20.15
N ASN A 56 30.47 25.66 -20.36
CA ASN A 56 31.15 24.39 -20.56
C ASN A 56 32.11 24.01 -19.41
N SER A 57 31.85 24.52 -18.20
CA SER A 57 32.58 24.12 -16.99
C SER A 57 32.00 22.82 -16.45
N PRO A 58 32.85 21.88 -15.98
CA PRO A 58 32.39 20.59 -15.48
C PRO A 58 31.65 20.75 -14.14
N ILE A 59 30.53 20.07 -14.01
CA ILE A 59 29.69 20.00 -12.81
C ILE A 59 29.50 18.52 -12.43
N SER A 60 29.69 18.20 -11.15
CA SER A 60 29.43 16.88 -10.59
C SER A 60 28.48 17.04 -9.41
N LEU A 61 27.23 16.64 -9.58
CA LEU A 61 26.26 16.58 -8.50
C LEU A 61 26.36 15.21 -7.84
N LYS A 62 26.65 15.18 -6.55
CA LYS A 62 26.90 13.93 -5.82
C LYS A 62 26.31 13.98 -4.42
N TYR A 63 25.56 12.94 -4.05
CA TYR A 63 24.97 12.79 -2.72
C TYR A 63 25.28 11.41 -2.16
N GLU A 64 25.71 11.36 -0.90
CA GLU A 64 25.76 10.12 -0.14
C GLU A 64 24.51 10.03 0.73
N VAL A 65 23.74 8.96 0.57
CA VAL A 65 22.44 8.78 1.23
C VAL A 65 22.49 7.52 2.08
N SER A 66 22.07 7.60 3.34
CA SER A 66 22.02 6.45 4.24
C SER A 66 20.60 6.11 4.62
N GLU A 67 20.29 4.82 4.56
CA GLU A 67 19.11 4.21 5.18
C GLU A 67 19.51 3.53 6.49
N TYR A 68 18.84 3.87 7.58
CA TYR A 68 18.99 3.12 8.82
C TYR A 68 17.78 3.29 9.77
N PRO A 69 17.02 2.22 10.06
CA PRO A 69 17.10 0.90 9.40
C PRO A 69 16.76 0.99 7.90
N VAL A 70 17.05 -0.06 7.13
CA VAL A 70 16.67 -0.15 5.69
C VAL A 70 15.24 0.34 5.50
N GLU A 71 15.02 1.06 4.40
CA GLU A 71 13.78 1.78 4.06
C GLU A 71 13.52 3.06 4.84
N PHE A 72 14.34 3.47 5.82
CA PHE A 72 14.19 4.76 6.52
C PHE A 72 15.38 5.66 6.22
N LEU A 73 15.12 6.79 5.55
CA LEU A 73 16.13 7.82 5.31
C LEU A 73 16.69 8.32 6.66
N ASN A 74 18.00 8.14 6.84
CA ASN A 74 18.70 8.52 8.06
C ASN A 74 19.50 9.81 7.87
N PHE A 75 20.29 9.90 6.79
CA PHE A 75 20.99 11.14 6.44
C PHE A 75 21.24 11.26 4.94
N VAL A 76 21.45 12.51 4.52
CA VAL A 76 21.91 12.90 3.18
C VAL A 76 23.13 13.80 3.36
N LEU A 77 24.20 13.51 2.62
CA LEU A 77 25.41 14.33 2.58
C LEU A 77 25.67 14.79 1.15
N ASN A 78 25.68 16.10 0.93
CA ASN A 78 26.02 16.69 -0.34
C ASN A 78 27.54 16.73 -0.55
N LYS A 79 28.00 16.18 -1.67
CA LYS A 79 29.40 16.11 -2.12
C LYS A 79 29.58 16.72 -3.53
N SER A 80 28.63 17.55 -3.96
CA SER A 80 28.63 18.18 -5.27
C SER A 80 29.79 19.16 -5.45
N THR A 81 30.23 19.34 -6.70
CA THR A 81 31.32 20.26 -7.07
C THR A 81 31.01 20.96 -8.39
N GLY A 82 31.49 22.21 -8.55
CA GLY A 82 31.26 23.03 -9.75
C GLY A 82 29.89 23.73 -9.81
N ALA A 83 29.03 23.47 -8.83
CA ALA A 83 27.73 24.13 -8.66
C ALA A 83 27.34 24.20 -7.18
N GLU A 84 26.70 25.30 -6.78
CA GLU A 84 25.90 25.35 -5.57
C GLU A 84 24.58 24.62 -5.84
N THR A 85 24.04 23.90 -4.85
CA THR A 85 22.80 23.14 -5.03
C THR A 85 21.76 23.46 -3.96
N SER A 86 20.50 23.43 -4.35
CA SER A 86 19.33 23.54 -3.48
C SER A 86 18.45 22.29 -3.66
N GLY A 87 17.84 21.80 -2.57
CA GLY A 87 17.15 20.51 -2.55
C GLY A 87 18.03 19.34 -2.08
N GLU A 88 17.39 18.23 -1.73
CA GLU A 88 18.04 17.01 -1.26
C GLU A 88 17.27 15.79 -1.80
N PRO A 89 17.95 14.66 -2.09
CA PRO A 89 17.29 13.40 -2.37
C PRO A 89 16.41 12.97 -1.19
N ASP A 90 15.22 12.48 -1.50
CA ASP A 90 14.32 11.85 -0.54
C ASP A 90 13.97 10.44 -1.02
N ILE A 91 13.29 9.66 -0.19
CA ILE A 91 12.79 8.33 -0.53
C ILE A 91 11.30 8.44 -0.78
N GLU A 92 10.89 8.15 -2.01
CA GLU A 92 9.48 7.88 -2.30
C GLU A 92 9.27 6.37 -2.40
N TYR A 93 8.34 5.88 -1.60
CA TYR A 93 7.84 4.54 -1.80
C TYR A 93 6.99 4.53 -3.07
N LEU A 94 7.53 3.91 -4.13
CA LEU A 94 6.75 3.52 -5.28
C LEU A 94 5.61 2.66 -4.77
N ARG A 95 4.42 3.24 -4.74
CA ARG A 95 3.19 2.48 -4.56
C ARG A 95 3.21 1.46 -5.67
N GLU A 96 3.26 0.18 -5.32
CA GLU A 96 2.80 -0.88 -6.21
C GLU A 96 1.30 -0.68 -6.43
N ILE A 97 0.95 0.35 -7.19
CA ILE A 97 -0.17 0.31 -8.09
C ILE A 97 0.37 -0.61 -9.19
N TYR A 98 -0.17 -1.81 -9.28
CA TYR A 98 -0.06 -2.63 -10.48
C TYR A 98 -0.05 -1.70 -11.69
N SER A 99 0.95 -1.83 -12.58
CA SER A 99 0.91 -1.07 -13.83
C SER A 99 -0.46 -1.28 -14.48
N ALA A 100 -0.97 -0.32 -15.25
CA ALA A 100 -2.27 -0.50 -15.93
C ALA A 100 -2.31 -1.82 -16.74
N GLU A 101 -1.14 -2.29 -17.20
CA GLU A 101 -0.91 -3.56 -17.88
C GLU A 101 -1.04 -4.78 -16.95
N ASP A 102 -0.51 -4.72 -15.72
CA ASP A 102 -0.74 -5.76 -14.71
C ASP A 102 -2.21 -5.80 -14.28
N LEU A 103 -2.87 -4.65 -14.06
CA LEU A 103 -4.31 -4.60 -13.78
C LEU A 103 -5.10 -5.33 -14.87
N LEU A 104 -4.79 -5.10 -16.14
CA LEU A 104 -5.47 -5.76 -17.26
C LEU A 104 -5.26 -7.29 -17.28
N LEU A 105 -4.03 -7.77 -17.03
CA LEU A 105 -3.71 -9.21 -16.93
C LEU A 105 -4.36 -9.88 -15.69
N PHE A 106 -4.50 -9.14 -14.58
CA PHE A 106 -5.20 -9.60 -13.39
C PHE A 106 -6.74 -9.56 -13.57
N TYR A 107 -7.29 -8.57 -14.27
CA TYR A 107 -8.73 -8.46 -14.54
C TYR A 107 -9.25 -9.61 -15.41
N GLU A 108 -8.45 -10.12 -16.37
CA GLU A 108 -8.83 -11.31 -17.14
C GLU A 108 -8.91 -12.56 -16.25
N ASN A 109 -8.03 -12.70 -15.26
CA ASN A 109 -7.99 -13.87 -14.38
C ASN A 109 -8.94 -13.78 -13.17
N ILE A 110 -9.21 -12.59 -12.62
CA ILE A 110 -10.05 -12.43 -11.42
C ILE A 110 -11.52 -12.79 -11.72
N GLN A 111 -11.99 -12.51 -12.92
CA GLN A 111 -13.35 -12.86 -13.35
C GLN A 111 -13.52 -14.37 -13.46
N GLU A 112 -12.55 -15.05 -14.06
CA GLU A 112 -12.52 -16.51 -14.13
C GLU A 112 -12.40 -17.14 -12.74
N LEU A 113 -11.56 -16.57 -11.87
CA LEU A 113 -11.43 -16.99 -10.49
C LEU A 113 -12.77 -16.85 -9.74
N ILE A 114 -13.46 -15.72 -9.84
CA ILE A 114 -14.78 -15.54 -9.22
C ILE A 114 -15.80 -16.54 -9.78
N ALA A 115 -15.79 -16.81 -11.09
CA ALA A 115 -16.66 -17.81 -11.69
C ALA A 115 -16.38 -19.23 -11.14
N ALA A 116 -15.11 -19.59 -10.97
CA ALA A 116 -14.69 -20.85 -10.37
C ALA A 116 -15.11 -20.93 -8.89
N LEU A 117 -14.87 -19.87 -8.11
CA LEU A 117 -15.26 -19.78 -6.70
C LEU A 117 -16.78 -19.79 -6.52
N ARG A 118 -17.55 -19.23 -7.45
CA ARG A 118 -19.02 -19.31 -7.42
C ARG A 118 -19.52 -20.73 -7.63
N SER A 119 -18.82 -21.50 -8.47
CA SER A 119 -19.15 -22.91 -8.74
C SER A 119 -18.71 -23.83 -7.60
N SER A 120 -17.56 -23.53 -6.99
CA SER A 120 -16.91 -24.28 -5.92
C SER A 120 -16.37 -23.34 -4.84
N PRO A 121 -17.23 -22.83 -3.92
CA PRO A 121 -16.82 -21.81 -2.93
C PRO A 121 -15.79 -22.29 -1.91
N GLU A 122 -15.64 -23.60 -1.72
CA GLU A 122 -14.64 -24.23 -0.86
C GLU A 122 -13.21 -23.86 -1.27
N LEU A 123 -12.99 -23.60 -2.57
CA LEU A 123 -11.69 -23.22 -3.14
C LEU A 123 -11.18 -21.87 -2.63
N MET A 124 -12.03 -21.03 -2.03
CA MET A 124 -11.57 -19.81 -1.33
C MET A 124 -10.53 -20.11 -0.24
N ARG A 125 -10.47 -21.35 0.26
CA ARG A 125 -9.49 -21.78 1.27
C ARG A 125 -8.19 -22.30 0.65
N GLU A 126 -8.13 -22.45 -0.65
CA GLU A 126 -6.98 -22.98 -1.39
C GLU A 126 -6.19 -21.88 -2.10
N ILE A 127 -6.86 -20.78 -2.46
CA ILE A 127 -6.21 -19.56 -2.95
C ILE A 127 -5.31 -18.91 -1.89
N THR A 128 -4.35 -18.13 -2.35
CA THR A 128 -3.47 -17.35 -1.48
C THR A 128 -4.25 -16.26 -0.72
N PRO A 129 -3.74 -15.78 0.42
CA PRO A 129 -4.37 -14.66 1.14
C PRO A 129 -4.56 -13.41 0.27
N ARG A 130 -3.62 -13.13 -0.64
CA ARG A 130 -3.70 -11.98 -1.53
C ARG A 130 -4.80 -12.14 -2.59
N GLU A 131 -4.88 -13.30 -3.23
CA GLU A 131 -5.99 -13.59 -4.16
C GLU A 131 -7.35 -13.49 -3.45
N PHE A 132 -7.41 -13.87 -2.17
CA PHE A 132 -8.62 -13.70 -1.37
C PHE A 132 -8.98 -12.21 -1.13
N GLU A 133 -8.00 -11.37 -0.85
CA GLU A 133 -8.20 -9.90 -0.77
C GLU A 133 -8.68 -9.33 -2.10
N GLU A 134 -8.12 -9.79 -3.22
CA GLU A 134 -8.50 -9.40 -4.58
C GLU A 134 -9.94 -9.80 -4.91
N VAL A 135 -10.36 -11.02 -4.56
CA VAL A 135 -11.75 -11.49 -4.71
C VAL A 135 -12.72 -10.63 -3.91
N VAL A 136 -12.39 -10.32 -2.65
CA VAL A 136 -13.23 -9.42 -1.84
C VAL A 136 -13.30 -8.04 -2.46
N SER A 137 -12.18 -7.51 -2.95
CA SER A 137 -12.11 -6.20 -3.60
C SER A 137 -13.02 -6.15 -4.83
N GLU A 138 -12.97 -7.17 -5.68
CA GLU A 138 -13.76 -7.26 -6.89
C GLU A 138 -15.26 -7.40 -6.61
N ILE A 139 -15.64 -8.14 -5.56
CA ILE A 139 -17.04 -8.17 -5.08
C ILE A 139 -17.52 -6.75 -4.72
N PHE A 140 -16.71 -5.95 -4.03
CA PHE A 140 -17.08 -4.57 -3.70
C PHE A 140 -17.13 -3.67 -4.94
N ARG A 141 -16.18 -3.81 -5.89
CA ARG A 141 -16.22 -3.08 -7.17
C ARG A 141 -17.50 -3.35 -7.95
N SER A 142 -17.91 -4.62 -8.05
CA SER A 142 -19.16 -5.01 -8.73
C SER A 142 -20.42 -4.41 -8.07
N LYS A 143 -20.31 -3.92 -6.83
CA LYS A 143 -21.38 -3.23 -6.10
C LYS A 143 -21.26 -1.70 -6.15
N GLY A 144 -20.41 -1.16 -7.01
CA GLY A 144 -20.27 0.28 -7.26
C GLY A 144 -19.33 1.00 -6.29
N TYR A 145 -18.45 0.28 -5.59
CA TYR A 145 -17.42 0.88 -4.77
C TYR A 145 -16.17 1.18 -5.61
N GLU A 146 -15.54 2.31 -5.37
CA GLU A 146 -14.14 2.57 -5.70
C GLU A 146 -13.28 1.83 -4.66
N VAL A 147 -12.37 0.96 -5.10
CA VAL A 147 -11.68 0.01 -4.21
C VAL A 147 -10.18 0.01 -4.43
N ASP A 148 -9.46 0.31 -3.34
CA ASP A 148 -8.01 0.23 -3.23
C ASP A 148 -7.60 -0.95 -2.33
N LEU A 149 -6.73 -1.83 -2.85
CA LEU A 149 -6.06 -2.85 -2.04
C LEU A 149 -4.86 -2.24 -1.33
N THR A 150 -4.74 -2.46 -0.02
CA THR A 150 -3.58 -1.99 0.74
C THR A 150 -2.36 -2.89 0.50
N GLN A 151 -1.18 -2.40 0.90
CA GLN A 151 0.07 -3.12 0.73
C GLN A 151 0.15 -4.35 1.65
N ARG A 152 0.96 -5.35 1.27
CA ARG A 152 1.15 -6.59 2.06
C ARG A 152 1.88 -6.37 3.40
N THR A 153 2.55 -5.24 3.57
CA THR A 153 3.14 -4.84 4.85
C THR A 153 1.99 -4.56 5.83
N ALA A 154 2.09 -5.07 7.05
CA ALA A 154 1.00 -5.12 8.02
C ALA A 154 0.51 -3.71 8.42
N ASP A 155 -0.31 -3.09 7.57
CA ASP A 155 -0.73 -1.71 7.71
C ASP A 155 -1.98 -1.64 8.59
N GLY A 156 -1.75 -1.75 9.89
CA GLY A 156 -2.71 -1.33 10.91
C GLY A 156 -4.04 -2.07 10.97
N GLY A 157 -4.23 -3.18 10.25
CA GLY A 157 -5.45 -3.99 10.27
C GLY A 157 -6.53 -3.55 9.26
N LYS A 158 -6.12 -3.25 8.02
CA LYS A 158 -7.02 -3.16 6.86
C LYS A 158 -6.29 -3.65 5.61
N ASP A 159 -6.93 -4.52 4.84
CA ASP A 159 -6.42 -5.08 3.58
C ASP A 159 -7.04 -4.40 2.35
N VAL A 160 -8.24 -3.82 2.50
CA VAL A 160 -8.98 -3.14 1.42
C VAL A 160 -9.64 -1.86 1.93
N ILE A 161 -9.58 -0.80 1.13
CA ILE A 161 -10.29 0.46 1.32
C ILE A 161 -11.36 0.56 0.23
N ALA A 162 -12.62 0.67 0.63
CA ALA A 162 -13.75 0.78 -0.30
C ALA A 162 -14.50 2.08 -0.05
N ILE A 163 -14.66 2.90 -1.09
CA ILE A 163 -15.37 4.17 -1.05
C ILE A 163 -16.59 4.06 -1.97
N HIS A 164 -17.76 4.41 -1.45
CA HIS A 164 -18.98 4.49 -2.24
C HIS A 164 -19.62 5.86 -2.07
N THR A 165 -19.97 6.48 -3.19
CA THR A 165 -20.74 7.72 -3.25
C THR A 165 -22.18 7.37 -3.60
N ASP A 166 -23.12 7.64 -2.69
CA ASP A 166 -24.53 7.37 -2.95
C ASP A 166 -25.15 8.37 -3.95
N SER A 167 -26.41 8.13 -4.32
CA SER A 167 -27.14 9.00 -5.26
C SER A 167 -27.36 10.43 -4.77
N LEU A 168 -27.14 10.70 -3.48
CA LEU A 168 -27.19 12.04 -2.89
C LEU A 168 -25.82 12.73 -2.88
N GLY A 169 -24.77 12.05 -3.38
CA GLY A 169 -23.40 12.56 -3.37
C GLY A 169 -22.69 12.36 -2.03
N ILE A 170 -23.23 11.55 -1.12
CA ILE A 170 -22.65 11.32 0.20
C ILE A 170 -21.66 10.16 0.11
N GLN A 171 -20.42 10.41 0.52
CA GLN A 171 -19.38 9.40 0.53
C GLN A 171 -19.40 8.58 1.82
N SER A 172 -19.20 7.28 1.66
CA SER A 172 -18.96 6.34 2.76
C SER A 172 -17.68 5.56 2.47
N LYS A 173 -16.81 5.48 3.47
CA LYS A 173 -15.50 4.83 3.41
C LYS A 173 -15.50 3.64 4.35
N TYR A 174 -15.14 2.47 3.83
CA TYR A 174 -14.99 1.24 4.59
C TYR A 174 -13.54 0.78 4.59
N PHE A 175 -13.11 0.26 5.74
CA PHE A 175 -11.88 -0.54 5.82
C PHE A 175 -12.26 -2.00 6.02
N ILE A 176 -11.67 -2.86 5.22
CA ILE A 176 -11.98 -4.28 5.18
C ILE A 176 -10.70 -5.04 5.48
N GLU A 177 -10.75 -5.91 6.49
CA GLU A 177 -9.69 -6.83 6.86
C GLU A 177 -10.09 -8.23 6.40
N CYS A 178 -9.22 -8.91 5.68
CA CYS A 178 -9.41 -10.21 5.06
C CYS A 178 -8.54 -11.26 5.75
N LYS A 179 -9.18 -12.28 6.35
CA LYS A 179 -8.50 -13.42 6.96
C LYS A 179 -8.89 -14.72 6.29
N ARG A 180 -8.07 -15.14 5.32
CA ARG A 180 -8.15 -16.47 4.71
C ARG A 180 -7.64 -17.54 5.68
N TYR A 181 -8.56 -18.18 6.39
CA TYR A 181 -8.29 -19.21 7.39
C TYR A 181 -8.92 -20.56 7.00
N ALA A 182 -8.35 -21.63 7.53
CA ALA A 182 -8.96 -22.96 7.46
C ALA A 182 -10.32 -22.97 8.19
N GLU A 183 -11.21 -23.87 7.77
CA GLU A 183 -12.58 -23.97 8.30
C GLU A 183 -12.63 -24.13 9.83
N ASN A 184 -11.69 -24.88 10.39
CA ASN A 184 -11.59 -25.13 11.83
C ASN A 184 -10.89 -24.01 12.63
N LYS A 185 -10.30 -23.01 11.96
CA LYS A 185 -9.58 -21.90 12.60
C LYS A 185 -10.47 -20.66 12.69
N LYS A 186 -11.28 -20.60 13.76
CA LYS A 186 -12.21 -19.48 13.98
C LYS A 186 -11.49 -18.17 14.32
N VAL A 187 -12.07 -17.06 13.90
CA VAL A 187 -11.59 -15.71 14.24
C VAL A 187 -12.04 -15.31 15.65
N GLY A 188 -11.06 -14.96 16.49
CA GLY A 188 -11.24 -14.57 17.88
C GLY A 188 -11.56 -13.09 18.07
N VAL A 189 -12.03 -12.74 19.28
CA VAL A 189 -12.42 -11.36 19.64
C VAL A 189 -11.26 -10.35 19.58
N ALA A 190 -10.02 -10.80 19.76
CA ALA A 190 -8.84 -9.92 19.75
C ALA A 190 -8.72 -9.15 18.42
N LEU A 191 -8.95 -9.82 17.30
CA LEU A 191 -8.86 -9.21 15.98
C LEU A 191 -10.01 -8.24 15.71
N VAL A 192 -11.21 -8.57 16.19
CA VAL A 192 -12.38 -7.68 16.13
C VAL A 192 -12.14 -6.38 16.91
N ARG A 193 -11.55 -6.49 18.11
CA ARG A 193 -11.19 -5.33 18.95
C ARG A 193 -10.12 -4.46 18.30
N ALA A 194 -9.09 -5.07 17.73
CA ALA A 194 -8.05 -4.35 17.01
C ALA A 194 -8.66 -3.55 15.85
N LEU A 195 -9.49 -4.20 15.02
CA LEU A 195 -10.17 -3.57 13.89
C LEU A 195 -11.13 -2.44 14.33
N GLN A 196 -11.83 -2.59 15.45
CA GLN A 196 -12.63 -1.50 16.00
C GLN A 196 -11.77 -0.29 16.42
N GLY A 197 -10.55 -0.53 16.92
CA GLY A 197 -9.59 0.54 17.22
C GLY A 197 -9.23 1.37 15.98
N VAL A 198 -9.06 0.72 14.82
CA VAL A 198 -8.78 1.37 13.54
C VAL A 198 -9.89 2.33 13.12
N LYS A 199 -11.15 2.06 13.49
CA LYS A 199 -12.27 2.95 13.16
C LYS A 199 -12.05 4.38 13.65
N ASN A 200 -11.42 4.54 14.82
CA ASN A 200 -11.31 5.82 15.50
C ASN A 200 -9.97 6.55 15.25
N THR A 201 -9.21 6.12 14.24
CA THR A 201 -7.97 6.80 13.84
C THR A 201 -8.24 8.04 12.99
N LYS A 202 -7.26 8.93 12.87
CA LYS A 202 -7.28 10.02 11.88
C LYS A 202 -7.49 9.43 10.48
N ASP A 203 -8.38 10.01 9.68
CA ASP A 203 -8.82 9.52 8.37
C ASP A 203 -9.40 8.08 8.36
N GLY A 204 -9.92 7.67 9.52
CA GLY A 204 -10.62 6.40 9.73
C GLY A 204 -11.89 6.26 8.88
N PRO A 205 -12.39 5.03 8.74
CA PRO A 205 -13.56 4.70 7.96
C PRO A 205 -14.86 5.01 8.74
N ASN A 206 -15.97 5.07 8.02
CA ASN A 206 -17.30 5.09 8.64
C ASN A 206 -17.63 3.73 9.28
N LYS A 207 -17.11 2.64 8.72
CA LYS A 207 -17.37 1.25 9.13
C LYS A 207 -16.14 0.40 8.85
N THR A 208 -15.87 -0.57 9.73
CA THR A 208 -14.91 -1.63 9.47
C THR A 208 -15.62 -2.95 9.18
N ILE A 209 -15.01 -3.78 8.34
CA ILE A 209 -15.55 -5.07 7.93
C ILE A 209 -14.46 -6.11 8.11
N LEU A 210 -14.76 -7.19 8.81
CA LEU A 210 -13.84 -8.32 8.95
C LEU A 210 -14.40 -9.49 8.17
N VAL A 211 -13.64 -9.94 7.18
CA VAL A 211 -14.03 -10.95 6.22
C VAL A 211 -13.17 -12.20 6.42
N THR A 212 -13.76 -13.39 6.43
CA THR A 212 -12.99 -14.62 6.60
C THR A 212 -13.60 -15.82 5.88
N THR A 213 -12.73 -16.69 5.35
CA THR A 213 -13.11 -18.01 4.79
C THR A 213 -13.43 -19.06 5.85
N SER A 214 -13.40 -18.68 7.13
CA SER A 214 -13.75 -19.48 8.29
C SER A 214 -15.01 -18.94 8.96
N THR A 215 -15.13 -19.08 10.29
CA THR A 215 -16.23 -18.54 11.09
C THR A 215 -15.73 -17.75 12.30
N PHE A 216 -16.59 -16.96 12.93
CA PHE A 216 -16.27 -16.21 14.14
C PHE A 216 -16.57 -17.02 15.41
N THR A 217 -15.74 -16.81 16.44
CA THR A 217 -16.03 -17.31 17.78
C THR A 217 -17.29 -16.65 18.37
N LYS A 218 -17.94 -17.32 19.33
CA LYS A 218 -19.09 -16.73 20.05
C LYS A 218 -18.71 -15.40 20.70
N GLY A 219 -17.52 -15.32 21.31
CA GLY A 219 -17.02 -14.08 21.92
C GLY A 219 -16.84 -12.94 20.92
N ALA A 220 -16.36 -13.22 19.70
CA ALA A 220 -16.26 -12.22 18.63
C ALA A 220 -17.63 -11.67 18.21
N LYS A 221 -18.63 -12.54 18.02
CA LYS A 221 -20.01 -12.13 17.70
C LYS A 221 -20.64 -11.32 18.83
N ASN A 222 -20.50 -11.80 20.07
CA ASN A 222 -21.07 -11.17 21.26
C ASN A 222 -20.49 -9.77 21.49
N PHE A 223 -19.20 -9.59 21.21
CA PHE A 223 -18.53 -8.29 21.29
C PHE A 223 -19.17 -7.26 20.36
N VAL A 224 -19.41 -7.60 19.09
CA VAL A 224 -20.02 -6.66 18.13
C VAL A 224 -21.47 -6.32 18.49
N GLU A 225 -22.21 -7.30 19.01
CA GLU A 225 -23.62 -7.11 19.37
C GLU A 225 -23.83 -6.29 20.66
N HIS A 226 -22.95 -6.46 21.67
CA HIS A 226 -23.21 -5.97 23.03
C HIS A 226 -22.12 -5.06 23.62
N GLU A 227 -20.88 -5.11 23.11
CA GLU A 227 -19.74 -4.38 23.69
C GLU A 227 -19.20 -3.26 22.79
N ALA A 228 -19.30 -3.40 21.47
CA ALA A 228 -18.86 -2.38 20.53
C ALA A 228 -19.65 -1.08 20.72
N SER A 229 -18.98 0.06 20.49
CA SER A 229 -19.56 1.40 20.68
C SER A 229 -20.84 1.60 19.86
N SER A 230 -20.94 0.91 18.73
CA SER A 230 -22.13 0.85 17.90
C SER A 230 -22.12 -0.40 17.03
N LYS A 231 -23.27 -1.07 16.88
CA LYS A 231 -23.43 -2.20 15.95
C LYS A 231 -23.22 -1.83 14.47
N TRP A 232 -23.23 -0.54 14.15
CA TRP A 232 -22.99 -0.04 12.79
C TRP A 232 -21.50 0.05 12.47
N ASP A 233 -20.65 0.01 13.49
CA ASP A 233 -19.23 0.31 13.38
C ASP A 233 -18.42 -0.84 12.79
N VAL A 234 -18.82 -2.08 13.10
CA VAL A 234 -18.09 -3.29 12.71
C VAL A 234 -19.06 -4.29 12.08
N THR A 235 -18.68 -4.86 10.93
CA THR A 235 -19.42 -5.95 10.28
C THR A 235 -18.56 -7.21 10.23
N LEU A 236 -19.13 -8.35 10.60
CA LEU A 236 -18.47 -9.65 10.52
C LEU A 236 -19.04 -10.43 9.33
N ALA A 237 -18.22 -10.73 8.33
CA ALA A 237 -18.59 -11.51 7.16
C ALA A 237 -17.85 -12.85 7.18
N ASP A 238 -18.56 -13.94 7.47
CA ASP A 238 -17.96 -15.28 7.50
C ASP A 238 -18.12 -15.98 6.15
N TYR A 239 -17.67 -17.23 6.08
CA TYR A 239 -17.72 -18.03 4.86
C TYR A 239 -19.11 -18.05 4.20
N ASN A 240 -20.20 -18.13 4.96
CA ASN A 240 -21.53 -18.18 4.38
C ASN A 240 -21.91 -16.83 3.76
N THR A 241 -21.56 -15.72 4.44
CA THR A 241 -21.74 -14.38 3.89
C THR A 241 -20.98 -14.18 2.57
N LEU A 242 -19.76 -14.73 2.47
CA LEU A 242 -18.98 -14.71 1.23
C LEU A 242 -19.64 -15.52 0.11
N VAL A 243 -20.18 -16.69 0.42
CA VAL A 243 -20.92 -17.51 -0.56
C VAL A 243 -22.13 -16.74 -1.10
N ASP A 244 -22.85 -16.04 -0.23
CA ASP A 244 -23.98 -15.19 -0.65
C ASP A 244 -23.50 -14.06 -1.56
N TRP A 245 -22.40 -13.37 -1.20
CA TRP A 245 -21.82 -12.32 -2.03
C TRP A 245 -21.35 -12.79 -3.39
N LEU A 246 -20.70 -13.95 -3.47
CA LEU A 246 -20.27 -14.58 -4.72
C LEU A 246 -21.48 -15.01 -5.57
N SER A 247 -22.55 -15.49 -4.94
CA SER A 247 -23.77 -15.89 -5.64
C SER A 247 -24.49 -14.70 -6.28
N ASP A 248 -24.46 -13.55 -5.60
CA ASP A 248 -25.03 -12.28 -6.05
C ASP A 248 -24.12 -11.51 -7.01
N TYR A 249 -22.90 -11.99 -7.25
CA TYR A 249 -21.95 -11.36 -8.15
C TYR A 249 -22.51 -11.29 -9.58
N LYS A 250 -22.52 -10.08 -10.13
CA LYS A 250 -22.88 -9.81 -11.53
C LYS A 250 -21.66 -9.19 -12.18
N GLN A 251 -21.19 -9.84 -13.24
CA GLN A 251 -20.12 -9.31 -14.07
C GLN A 251 -20.60 -7.98 -14.66
N SER A 252 -19.85 -6.91 -14.37
CA SER A 252 -20.11 -5.55 -14.86
C SER A 252 -19.67 -5.38 -16.29
#